data_AF-A0A9W6FG57-F1
#
_entry.id   AF-A0A9W6FG57-F1
#
_cell.length_a   1.000
_cell.length_b   1.000
_cell.length_c   1.000
_cell.angle_alpha   90.00
_cell.angle_beta   90.00
_cell.angle_gamma   90.00
#
_symmetry.space_group_name_H-M   'P 1'
#
loop_
_entity.id
_entity.type
_entity.pdbx_description
1 polymer ?
#
loop_
_entity_poly.entity_id
_entity_poly.type
_entity_poly.pdbx_seq_one_letter_code
_entity_poly.pdbx_strand_id
1 'polypeptide(L)'
;MEATCYIILEEPDKTIELLADAKTPVLNENHILSMGYSMSGKPDKAKEILQIEIYQNFLNIMQSLTTLLQLEIADAQASKNIIDRINCLSETFHAPELHPATMLSAYLNVAAVFVLQNDTDNALAALQQYCDLAVGISYPISLHGDRFFDRIDEWLAELDLGVHAPRDDKTVRQGIIDGVAKNPVFSVLADHVKYRHIVEKLTSVLGG
;
A
#
# COMPACT_ATOMS: atom_id res chain seq x y z
N MET A 1 -6.05 17.94 -8.31
CA MET A 1 -7.47 17.60 -8.04
C MET A 1 -8.22 17.25 -9.32
N GLU A 2 -8.15 18.03 -10.40
CA GLU A 2 -8.93 17.75 -11.62
C GLU A 2 -8.60 16.40 -12.29
N ALA A 3 -7.32 16.08 -12.47
CA ALA A 3 -6.89 14.76 -12.98
C ALA A 3 -7.41 13.58 -12.13
N THR A 4 -7.46 13.76 -10.80
CA THR A 4 -7.99 12.75 -9.86
C THR A 4 -9.50 12.54 -10.06
N CYS A 5 -10.25 13.58 -10.42
CA CYS A 5 -11.66 13.43 -10.73
C CYS A 5 -11.87 12.64 -12.03
N TYR A 6 -11.08 12.93 -13.08
CA TYR A 6 -11.21 12.23 -14.37
C TYR A 6 -10.88 10.74 -14.25
N ILE A 7 -9.87 10.36 -13.46
CA ILE A 7 -9.56 8.94 -13.26
C ILE A 7 -10.66 8.21 -12.47
N ILE A 8 -11.30 8.86 -11.48
CA ILE A 8 -12.43 8.28 -10.72
C ILE A 8 -13.68 8.12 -11.59
N LEU A 9 -13.88 9.02 -12.55
CA LEU A 9 -15.00 8.98 -13.50
C LEU A 9 -14.76 8.06 -14.71
N GLU A 10 -13.68 7.27 -14.69
CA GLU A 10 -13.29 6.37 -15.80
C GLU A 10 -13.06 7.11 -17.14
N GLU A 11 -12.53 8.34 -17.08
CA GLU A 11 -12.17 9.16 -18.25
C GLU A 11 -10.63 9.29 -18.41
N PRO A 12 -9.93 8.23 -18.85
CA PRO A 12 -8.47 8.20 -18.86
C PRO A 12 -7.83 9.17 -19.87
N ASP A 13 -8.44 9.39 -21.03
CA ASP A 13 -7.89 10.26 -22.07
C ASP A 13 -7.76 11.72 -21.61
N LYS A 14 -8.74 12.21 -20.83
CA LYS A 14 -8.70 13.57 -20.25
C LYS A 14 -7.64 13.71 -19.17
N THR A 15 -7.39 12.63 -18.41
CA THR A 15 -6.30 12.59 -17.43
C THR A 15 -4.95 12.71 -18.13
N ILE A 16 -4.78 12.00 -19.26
CA ILE A 16 -3.56 12.04 -20.07
C ILE A 16 -3.38 13.43 -20.70
N GLU A 17 -4.41 13.98 -21.35
CA GLU A 17 -4.35 15.32 -21.96
C GLU A 17 -3.93 16.40 -20.94
N LEU A 18 -4.46 16.33 -19.73
CA LEU A 18 -4.17 17.29 -18.66
C LEU A 18 -2.73 17.18 -18.12
N LEU A 19 -2.13 15.98 -18.13
CA LEU A 19 -0.86 15.72 -17.45
C LEU A 19 0.34 15.48 -18.37
N ALA A 20 0.13 15.05 -19.62
CA ALA A 20 1.19 14.62 -20.53
C ALA A 20 2.19 15.72 -20.90
N ASP A 21 1.77 16.99 -20.83
CA ASP A 21 2.61 18.15 -21.16
C ASP A 21 3.22 18.86 -19.93
N ALA A 22 3.09 18.30 -18.73
CA ALA A 22 3.71 18.85 -17.52
C ALA A 22 5.24 18.66 -17.53
N LYS A 23 5.96 19.48 -18.32
CA LYS A 23 7.42 19.45 -18.49
C LYS A 23 8.20 20.23 -17.43
N THR A 24 7.59 20.53 -16.29
CA THR A 24 8.25 21.29 -15.22
C THR A 24 9.11 20.36 -14.36
N PRO A 25 10.42 20.62 -14.20
CA PRO A 25 11.22 19.97 -13.18
C PRO A 25 10.53 20.18 -11.83
N VAL A 26 10.24 19.08 -11.13
CA VAL A 26 9.65 19.16 -9.80
C VAL A 26 10.71 19.72 -8.87
N LEU A 27 10.53 20.97 -8.44
CA LEU A 27 11.32 21.52 -7.36
C LEU A 27 11.01 20.71 -6.10
N ASN A 28 12.03 20.19 -5.43
CA ASN A 28 11.83 19.57 -4.13
C ASN A 28 11.70 20.66 -3.05
N GLU A 29 10.50 21.22 -2.96
CA GLU A 29 10.15 22.30 -2.04
C GLU A 29 10.39 21.90 -0.57
N ASN A 30 10.10 20.64 -0.22
CA ASN A 30 10.33 20.10 1.13
C ASN A 30 11.82 20.07 1.47
N HIS A 31 12.67 19.66 0.53
CA HIS A 31 14.12 19.70 0.73
C HIS A 31 14.61 21.13 0.95
N ILE A 32 14.16 22.11 0.16
CA ILE A 32 14.54 23.53 0.34
C ILE A 32 14.03 24.08 1.68
N LEU A 33 12.79 23.75 2.05
CA LEU A 33 12.20 24.15 3.33
C LEU A 33 12.98 23.56 4.51
N SER A 34 13.39 22.29 4.43
CA SER A 34 14.21 21.63 5.46
C SER A 34 15.58 22.33 5.62
N MET A 35 16.18 22.78 4.51
CA MET A 35 17.42 23.56 4.53
C MET A 35 17.19 24.90 5.23
N GLY A 36 16.10 25.60 4.92
CA GLY A 36 15.72 26.86 5.58
C GLY A 36 15.52 26.71 7.10
N TYR A 37 14.84 25.64 7.54
CA TYR A 37 14.69 25.34 8.96
C TYR A 37 16.02 25.00 9.64
N SER A 38 16.88 24.24 8.97
CA SER A 38 18.23 23.93 9.48
C SER A 38 19.07 25.21 9.63
N MET A 39 19.09 26.08 8.63
CA MET A 39 19.84 27.34 8.63
C MET A 39 19.30 28.37 9.62
N SER A 40 18.01 28.30 9.99
CA SER A 40 17.38 29.16 10.99
C SER A 40 17.43 28.60 12.42
N GLY A 41 18.22 27.55 12.66
CA GLY A 41 18.44 26.98 14.00
C GLY A 41 17.30 26.09 14.50
N LYS A 42 16.50 25.52 13.60
CA LYS A 42 15.36 24.62 13.90
C LYS A 42 15.56 23.23 13.26
N PRO A 43 16.63 22.48 13.62
CA PRO A 43 16.96 21.22 12.97
C PRO A 43 15.91 20.12 13.16
N ASP A 44 15.14 20.13 14.25
CA ASP A 44 14.10 19.12 14.47
C ASP A 44 12.94 19.27 13.47
N LYS A 45 12.54 20.51 13.14
CA LYS A 45 11.56 20.78 12.07
C LYS A 45 12.06 20.35 10.70
N ALA A 46 13.36 20.50 10.44
CA ALA A 46 13.95 20.04 9.19
C ALA A 46 13.88 18.50 9.06
N LYS A 47 14.17 17.78 10.14
CA LYS A 47 14.08 16.31 10.17
C LYS A 47 12.65 15.82 9.99
N GLU A 48 11.69 16.44 10.68
CA GLU A 48 10.26 16.14 10.55
C GLU A 48 9.82 16.24 9.08
N ILE A 49 10.12 17.36 8.41
CA ILE A 49 9.78 17.56 6.99
C ILE A 49 10.38 16.46 6.10
N LEU A 50 11.65 16.13 6.30
CA LEU A 50 12.33 15.10 5.51
C LEU A 50 11.78 13.70 5.80
N GLN A 51 11.43 13.39 7.05
CA GLN A 51 10.83 12.11 7.39
C GLN A 51 9.43 11.96 6.79
N ILE A 52 8.59 12.99 6.85
CA ILE A 52 7.28 13.02 6.18
C ILE A 52 7.46 12.81 4.68
N GLU A 53 8.42 13.51 4.05
CA GLU A 53 8.70 13.38 2.63
C GLU A 53 9.15 11.96 2.27
N ILE A 54 10.08 11.37 3.03
CA ILE A 54 10.55 9.99 2.80
C ILE A 54 9.41 8.99 2.98
N TYR A 55 8.56 9.16 3.99
CA TYR A 55 7.41 8.30 4.25
C TYR A 55 6.43 8.32 3.06
N GLN A 56 6.05 9.52 2.61
CA GLN A 56 5.17 9.70 1.46
C GLN A 56 5.79 9.15 0.17
N ASN A 57 7.09 9.39 -0.06
CA ASN A 57 7.80 8.87 -1.23
C ASN A 57 7.85 7.34 -1.21
N PHE A 58 8.08 6.72 -0.06
CA PHE A 58 8.03 5.26 0.09
C PHE A 58 6.64 4.72 -0.31
N LEU A 59 5.55 5.29 0.21
CA LEU A 59 4.19 4.88 -0.16
C LEU A 59 3.91 5.08 -1.65
N ASN A 60 4.35 6.20 -2.22
CA ASN A 60 4.21 6.48 -3.65
C ASN A 60 4.97 5.48 -4.52
N ILE A 61 6.17 5.06 -4.11
CA ILE A 61 6.95 4.02 -4.79
C ILE A 61 6.22 2.67 -4.70
N MET A 62 5.72 2.29 -3.52
CA MET A 62 4.96 1.04 -3.34
C MET A 62 3.70 1.00 -4.22
N GLN A 63 2.97 2.12 -4.27
CA GLN A 63 1.81 2.26 -5.15
C GLN A 63 2.20 2.17 -6.63
N SER A 64 3.26 2.87 -7.05
CA SER A 64 3.74 2.86 -8.43
C SER A 64 4.20 1.47 -8.87
N LEU A 65 4.94 0.76 -8.02
CA LEU A 65 5.37 -0.62 -8.29
C LEU A 65 4.18 -1.56 -8.40
N THR A 66 3.18 -1.42 -7.52
CA THR A 66 1.98 -2.25 -7.55
C THR A 66 1.15 -1.99 -8.81
N THR A 67 0.99 -0.73 -9.21
CA THR A 67 0.32 -0.37 -10.47
C THR A 67 1.10 -0.88 -11.67
N LEU A 68 2.43 -0.73 -11.69
CA LEU A 68 3.26 -1.26 -12.77
C LEU A 68 3.18 -2.78 -12.87
N LEU A 69 3.13 -3.48 -11.74
CA LEU A 69 2.97 -4.93 -11.69
C LEU A 69 1.71 -5.39 -12.44
N GLN A 70 0.60 -4.67 -12.31
CA GLN A 70 -0.65 -4.98 -13.03
C GLN A 70 -0.50 -4.82 -14.55
N LEU A 71 0.36 -3.93 -15.01
CA LEU A 71 0.62 -3.71 -16.45
C LEU A 71 1.56 -4.77 -17.04
N GLU A 72 2.34 -5.45 -16.19
CA GLU A 72 3.36 -6.42 -16.58
C GLU A 72 2.93 -7.88 -16.35
N ILE A 73 1.63 -8.16 -16.09
CA ILE A 73 1.12 -9.51 -15.80
C ILE A 73 1.49 -10.53 -16.88
N ALA A 74 1.53 -10.11 -18.15
CA ALA A 74 1.85 -10.99 -19.28
C ALA A 74 3.34 -11.38 -19.36
N ASP A 75 4.24 -10.60 -18.74
CA ASP A 75 5.67 -10.90 -18.66
C ASP A 75 6.02 -11.35 -17.24
N ALA A 76 6.12 -12.67 -17.06
CA ALA A 76 6.43 -13.29 -15.78
C ALA A 76 7.78 -12.84 -15.21
N GLN A 77 8.77 -12.56 -16.07
CA GLN A 77 10.09 -12.13 -15.60
C GLN A 77 10.07 -10.66 -15.16
N ALA A 78 9.36 -9.79 -15.89
CA ALA A 78 9.16 -8.39 -15.49
C ALA A 78 8.36 -8.32 -14.18
N SER A 79 7.25 -9.06 -14.09
CA SER A 79 6.44 -9.20 -12.86
C SER A 79 7.29 -9.63 -11.67
N LYS A 80 8.11 -10.67 -11.83
CA LYS A 80 9.00 -11.16 -10.77
C LYS A 80 9.99 -10.09 -10.30
N ASN A 81 10.62 -9.37 -11.22
CA ASN A 81 11.55 -8.29 -10.87
C ASN A 81 10.87 -7.17 -10.05
N ILE A 82 9.61 -6.85 -10.37
CA ILE A 82 8.82 -5.86 -9.64
C ILE A 82 8.46 -6.38 -8.24
N ILE A 83 8.01 -7.63 -8.14
CA ILE A 83 7.70 -8.27 -6.85
C ILE A 83 8.93 -8.32 -5.94
N ASP A 84 10.12 -8.65 -6.48
CA ASP A 84 11.37 -8.64 -5.74
C ASP A 84 11.72 -7.23 -5.21
N ARG A 85 11.40 -6.17 -5.98
CA ARG A 85 11.58 -4.76 -5.54
C ARG A 85 10.60 -4.38 -4.44
N ILE A 86 9.32 -4.78 -4.56
CA ILE A 86 8.30 -4.59 -3.52
C ILE A 86 8.74 -5.26 -2.22
N ASN A 87 9.20 -6.51 -2.28
CA ASN A 87 9.65 -7.25 -1.11
C ASN A 87 10.88 -6.60 -0.45
N CYS A 88 11.87 -6.20 -1.25
CA CYS A 88 13.07 -5.52 -0.75
C CYS A 88 12.74 -4.21 -0.03
N LEU A 89 11.84 -3.40 -0.60
CA LEU A 89 11.39 -2.15 0.03
C LEU A 89 10.55 -2.42 1.29
N SER A 90 9.68 -3.42 1.24
CA SER A 90 8.87 -3.85 2.37
C SER A 90 9.74 -4.24 3.57
N GLU A 91 10.77 -5.05 3.33
CA GLU A 91 11.74 -5.46 4.35
C GLU A 91 12.56 -4.25 4.87
N THR A 92 13.06 -3.40 3.96
CA THR A 92 13.92 -2.26 4.31
C THR A 92 13.22 -1.25 5.23
N PHE A 93 11.92 -1.02 5.00
CA PHE A 93 11.13 -0.04 5.75
C PHE A 93 10.26 -0.66 6.84
N HIS A 94 10.34 -1.98 7.08
CA HIS A 94 9.41 -2.69 7.98
C HIS A 94 7.95 -2.33 7.68
N ALA A 95 7.61 -2.36 6.40
CA ALA A 95 6.35 -1.84 5.88
C ALA A 95 5.08 -2.52 6.43
N PRO A 96 5.07 -3.83 6.77
CA PRO A 96 3.90 -4.45 7.37
C PRO A 96 3.48 -3.81 8.69
N GLU A 97 4.44 -3.39 9.51
CA GLU A 97 4.20 -2.67 10.77
C GLU A 97 3.96 -1.18 10.53
N LEU A 98 4.74 -0.56 9.64
CA LEU A 98 4.71 0.88 9.40
C LEU A 98 3.43 1.36 8.69
N HIS A 99 2.92 0.57 7.74
CA HIS A 99 1.69 0.91 7.02
C HIS A 99 0.93 -0.36 6.54
N PRO A 100 0.25 -1.08 7.46
CA PRO A 100 -0.38 -2.37 7.18
C PRO A 100 -1.36 -2.36 5.98
N ALA A 101 -2.14 -1.29 5.83
CA ALA A 101 -3.12 -1.18 4.74
C ALA A 101 -2.49 -1.22 3.34
N THR A 102 -1.31 -0.61 3.17
CA THR A 102 -0.55 -0.61 1.91
C THR A 102 -0.04 -2.01 1.61
N MET A 103 0.47 -2.71 2.63
CA MET A 103 0.98 -4.07 2.46
C MET A 103 -0.12 -5.10 2.22
N LEU A 104 -1.28 -4.98 2.87
CA LEU A 104 -2.46 -5.80 2.56
C LEU A 104 -2.87 -5.65 1.09
N SER A 105 -2.92 -4.42 0.59
CA SER A 105 -3.20 -4.16 -0.83
C SER A 105 -2.14 -4.76 -1.75
N ALA A 106 -0.86 -4.60 -1.42
CA ALA A 106 0.26 -5.14 -2.20
C ALA A 106 0.20 -6.67 -2.27
N TYR A 107 0.03 -7.38 -1.15
CA TYR A 107 -0.04 -8.84 -1.13
C TYR A 107 -1.23 -9.40 -1.91
N LEU A 108 -2.40 -8.74 -1.86
CA LEU A 108 -3.54 -9.13 -2.70
C LEU A 108 -3.23 -8.98 -4.19
N ASN A 109 -2.58 -7.88 -4.59
CA ASN A 109 -2.21 -7.66 -5.98
C ASN A 109 -1.18 -8.68 -6.46
N VAL A 110 -0.15 -8.96 -5.66
CA VAL A 110 0.87 -9.98 -5.95
C VAL A 110 0.22 -11.36 -6.10
N ALA A 111 -0.68 -11.73 -5.18
CA ALA A 111 -1.42 -12.99 -5.29
C ALA A 111 -2.24 -13.07 -6.57
N ALA A 112 -2.95 -11.99 -6.93
CA ALA A 112 -3.76 -11.92 -8.13
C ALA A 112 -2.92 -12.10 -9.41
N VAL A 113 -1.75 -11.46 -9.47
CA VAL A 113 -0.81 -11.60 -10.59
C VAL A 113 -0.36 -13.05 -10.75
N PHE A 114 0.04 -13.70 -9.65
CA PHE A 114 0.44 -15.11 -9.70
C PHE A 114 -0.69 -16.04 -10.14
N VAL A 115 -1.92 -15.81 -9.69
CA VAL A 115 -3.08 -16.56 -10.20
C VAL A 115 -3.25 -16.39 -11.70
N LEU A 116 -3.17 -15.15 -12.20
CA LEU A 116 -3.30 -14.86 -13.64
C LEU A 116 -2.16 -15.46 -14.46
N GLN A 117 -1.00 -15.69 -13.84
CA GLN A 117 0.14 -16.40 -14.42
C GLN A 117 0.08 -17.93 -14.26
N ASN A 118 -1.00 -18.47 -13.67
CA ASN A 118 -1.17 -19.88 -13.32
C ASN A 118 -0.12 -20.42 -12.33
N ASP A 119 0.51 -19.54 -11.56
CA ASP A 119 1.47 -19.87 -10.51
C ASP A 119 0.74 -20.03 -9.16
N THR A 120 0.15 -21.21 -8.96
CA THR A 120 -0.67 -21.50 -7.78
C THR A 120 0.13 -21.45 -6.48
N ASP A 121 1.38 -21.91 -6.48
CA ASP A 121 2.20 -21.98 -5.26
C ASP A 121 2.56 -20.59 -4.75
N ASN A 122 3.00 -19.69 -5.64
CA ASN A 122 3.33 -18.32 -5.26
C ASN A 122 2.09 -17.48 -4.96
N ALA A 123 0.96 -17.73 -5.63
CA ALA A 123 -0.31 -17.10 -5.28
C ALA A 123 -0.73 -17.43 -3.83
N LEU A 124 -0.65 -18.71 -3.45
CA LEU A 124 -0.97 -19.14 -2.08
C LEU A 124 0.02 -18.60 -1.05
N ALA A 125 1.30 -18.49 -1.40
CA ALA A 125 2.30 -17.87 -0.52
C ALA A 125 1.98 -16.39 -0.25
N ALA A 126 1.63 -15.62 -1.27
CA ALA A 126 1.22 -14.23 -1.13
C ALA A 126 -0.08 -14.07 -0.32
N LEU A 127 -1.08 -14.94 -0.54
CA LEU A 127 -2.30 -14.96 0.28
C LEU A 127 -2.02 -15.34 1.74
N GLN A 128 -1.02 -16.18 1.99
CA GLN A 128 -0.60 -16.51 3.36
C GLN A 128 0.04 -15.29 4.04
N GLN A 129 0.92 -14.55 3.35
CA GLN A 129 1.48 -13.29 3.86
C GLN A 129 0.39 -12.26 4.18
N TYR A 130 -0.59 -12.13 3.28
CA TYR A 130 -1.77 -11.31 3.51
C TYR A 130 -2.52 -11.72 4.78
N CYS A 131 -2.77 -13.03 4.95
CA CYS A 131 -3.48 -13.58 6.09
C CYS A 131 -2.74 -13.33 7.41
N ASP A 132 -1.44 -13.58 7.43
CA ASP A 132 -0.63 -13.44 8.63
C ASP A 132 -0.52 -11.98 9.06
N LEU A 133 -0.35 -11.05 8.11
CA LEU A 133 -0.44 -9.61 8.40
C LEU A 133 -1.82 -9.24 8.93
N ALA A 134 -2.89 -9.61 8.22
CA ALA A 134 -4.26 -9.27 8.60
C ALA A 134 -4.65 -9.72 10.01
N VAL A 135 -4.18 -10.91 10.41
CA VAL A 135 -4.41 -11.49 11.74
C VAL A 135 -3.51 -10.86 12.82
N GLY A 136 -2.33 -10.38 12.44
CA GLY A 136 -1.38 -9.72 13.35
C GLY A 136 -1.69 -8.26 13.65
N ILE A 137 -2.54 -7.61 12.85
CA ILE A 137 -2.93 -6.21 13.05
C ILE A 137 -3.72 -6.05 14.35
N SER A 138 -3.33 -5.02 15.13
CA SER A 138 -4.17 -4.50 16.21
C SER A 138 -5.16 -3.51 15.62
N TYR A 139 -6.45 -3.79 15.82
CA TYR A 139 -7.55 -3.03 15.26
C TYR A 139 -8.19 -2.12 16.33
N PRO A 140 -8.64 -0.90 15.99
CA PRO A 140 -8.59 -0.29 14.65
C PRO A 140 -7.15 -0.01 14.22
N ILE A 141 -6.90 -0.06 12.89
CA ILE A 141 -5.58 0.25 12.33
C ILE A 141 -5.22 1.68 12.73
N SER A 142 -4.06 1.83 13.36
CA SER A 142 -3.49 3.13 13.72
C SER A 142 -2.15 3.30 13.02
N LEU A 143 -1.95 4.45 12.38
CA LEU A 143 -0.66 4.79 11.78
C LEU A 143 0.26 5.35 12.84
N HIS A 144 1.53 4.95 12.79
CA HIS A 144 2.57 5.46 13.66
C HIS A 144 3.92 5.44 12.92
N GLY A 145 4.86 6.24 13.40
CA GLY A 145 6.26 6.18 13.04
C GLY A 145 6.98 5.02 13.70
N ASP A 146 8.30 4.97 13.51
CA ASP A 146 9.15 3.94 14.09
C ASP A 146 10.49 4.53 14.55
N ARG A 147 11.51 3.69 14.75
CA ARG A 147 12.85 4.17 15.14
C ARG A 147 13.53 5.04 14.07
N PHE A 148 13.13 4.93 12.81
CA PHE A 148 13.60 5.76 11.71
C PHE A 148 12.71 6.98 11.52
N PHE A 149 11.39 6.79 11.52
CA PHE A 149 10.36 7.84 11.43
C PHE A 149 9.94 8.35 12.81
N ASP A 150 10.89 8.85 13.60
CA ASP A 150 10.66 9.24 15.00
C ASP A 150 10.01 10.62 15.20
N ARG A 151 9.59 11.30 14.12
CA ARG A 151 8.99 12.65 14.14
C ARG A 151 7.71 12.80 13.32
N ILE A 152 7.09 11.71 12.88
CA ILE A 152 5.90 11.79 12.00
C ILE A 152 4.57 11.53 12.72
N ASP A 153 4.58 11.10 13.98
CA ASP A 153 3.36 10.72 14.71
C ASP A 153 2.34 11.86 14.80
N GLU A 154 2.78 13.10 15.04
CA GLU A 154 1.89 14.27 15.10
C GLU A 154 1.23 14.52 13.74
N TRP A 155 2.00 14.45 12.65
CA TRP A 155 1.50 14.59 11.29
C TRP A 155 0.53 13.46 10.91
N LEU A 156 0.82 12.22 11.28
CA LEU A 156 -0.06 11.07 11.07
C LEU A 156 -1.40 11.25 11.83
N ALA A 157 -1.34 11.74 13.06
CA ALA A 157 -2.54 12.01 13.84
C ALA A 157 -3.42 13.11 13.20
N GLU A 158 -2.83 14.11 12.55
CA GLU A 158 -3.58 15.12 11.79
C GLU A 158 -4.30 14.52 10.56
N LEU A 159 -3.68 13.54 9.89
CA LEU A 159 -4.34 12.81 8.80
C LEU A 159 -5.52 11.98 9.31
N ASP A 160 -5.37 11.33 10.47
CA ASP A 160 -6.43 10.54 11.11
C ASP A 160 -7.59 11.41 11.62
N LEU A 161 -7.30 12.65 12.07
CA LEU A 161 -8.29 13.65 12.52
C LEU A 161 -8.96 14.40 11.36
N GLY A 162 -8.40 14.32 10.15
CA GLY A 162 -8.89 14.96 8.94
C GLY A 162 -9.98 14.15 8.24
N VAL A 163 -11.24 14.39 8.64
CA VAL A 163 -12.48 13.87 8.01
C VAL A 163 -12.83 12.44 8.43
N HIS A 164 -13.48 12.32 9.59
CA HIS A 164 -14.31 11.16 9.88
C HIS A 164 -15.28 10.89 8.71
N ALA A 165 -15.03 9.81 7.98
CA ALA A 165 -15.67 8.56 8.36
C ALA A 165 -14.61 7.46 8.32
N PRO A 166 -14.00 7.09 9.47
CA PRO A 166 -13.21 5.88 9.50
C PRO A 166 -14.18 4.77 9.14
N ARG A 167 -13.86 3.96 8.13
CA ARG A 167 -14.61 2.72 7.90
C ARG A 167 -14.72 2.04 9.27
N ASP A 168 -15.94 1.79 9.72
CA ASP A 168 -16.19 1.06 10.96
C ASP A 168 -15.25 -0.15 11.01
N ASP A 169 -14.62 -0.43 12.16
CA ASP A 169 -13.58 -1.47 12.27
C ASP A 169 -14.08 -2.80 11.68
N LYS A 170 -15.36 -3.09 11.93
CA LYS A 170 -16.07 -4.23 11.34
C LYS A 170 -16.11 -4.18 9.81
N THR A 171 -16.31 -3.02 9.20
CA THR A 171 -16.29 -2.83 7.73
C THR A 171 -14.89 -3.05 7.18
N VAL A 172 -13.84 -2.58 7.87
CA VAL A 172 -12.44 -2.83 7.47
C VAL A 172 -12.14 -4.33 7.50
N ARG A 173 -12.42 -4.98 8.63
CA ARG A 173 -12.23 -6.42 8.80
C ARG A 173 -13.01 -7.23 7.79
N GLN A 174 -14.27 -6.88 7.54
CA GLN A 174 -15.08 -7.53 6.53
C GLN A 174 -14.51 -7.33 5.12
N GLY A 175 -14.02 -6.13 4.80
CA GLY A 175 -13.33 -5.86 3.54
C GLY A 175 -12.07 -6.71 3.38
N ILE A 176 -11.32 -6.94 4.46
CA ILE A 176 -10.13 -7.81 4.45
C ILE A 176 -10.51 -9.28 4.16
N ILE A 177 -11.58 -9.79 4.78
CA ILE A 177 -12.09 -11.13 4.52
C ILE A 177 -12.58 -11.23 3.07
N ASP A 178 -13.41 -10.28 2.65
CA ASP A 178 -14.06 -10.27 1.33
C ASP A 178 -13.05 -10.13 0.19
N GLY A 179 -11.95 -9.40 0.41
CA GLY A 179 -10.85 -9.23 -0.55
C GLY A 179 -10.18 -10.54 -0.96
N VAL A 180 -10.31 -11.60 -0.14
CA VAL A 180 -9.90 -12.97 -0.49
C VAL A 180 -11.12 -13.81 -0.84
N ALA A 181 -12.07 -13.95 0.10
CA ALA A 181 -13.15 -14.92 0.01
C ALA A 181 -14.16 -14.65 -1.12
N LYS A 182 -14.37 -13.38 -1.49
CA LYS A 182 -15.35 -12.96 -2.51
C LYS A 182 -14.68 -12.44 -3.79
N ASN A 183 -13.35 -12.46 -3.86
CA ASN A 183 -12.64 -11.96 -5.03
C ASN A 183 -12.64 -13.01 -6.15
N PRO A 184 -13.25 -12.71 -7.32
CA PRO A 184 -13.39 -13.68 -8.40
C PRO A 184 -12.05 -14.22 -8.93
N VAL A 185 -10.97 -13.44 -8.84
CA VAL A 185 -9.64 -13.89 -9.27
C VAL A 185 -9.21 -15.14 -8.50
N PHE A 186 -9.51 -15.24 -7.20
CA PHE A 186 -9.09 -16.38 -6.39
C PHE A 186 -10.04 -17.58 -6.45
N SER A 187 -11.14 -17.50 -7.21
CA SER A 187 -12.11 -18.59 -7.33
C SER A 187 -11.49 -19.90 -7.83
N VAL A 188 -10.45 -19.82 -8.67
CA VAL A 188 -9.70 -20.98 -9.17
C VAL A 188 -8.94 -21.74 -8.07
N LEU A 189 -8.74 -21.13 -6.90
CA LEU A 189 -8.07 -21.71 -5.74
C LEU A 189 -9.04 -22.35 -4.74
N ALA A 190 -10.36 -22.27 -4.95
CA ALA A 190 -11.39 -22.62 -3.96
C ALA A 190 -11.28 -24.05 -3.41
N ASP A 191 -10.88 -25.01 -4.24
CA ASP A 191 -10.74 -26.41 -3.83
C ASP A 191 -9.42 -26.69 -3.08
N HIS A 192 -8.44 -25.77 -3.19
CA HIS A 192 -7.12 -25.95 -2.59
C HIS A 192 -7.18 -25.86 -1.06
N VAL A 193 -6.59 -26.84 -0.38
CA VAL A 193 -6.66 -26.95 1.09
C VAL A 193 -6.06 -25.73 1.78
N LYS A 194 -4.91 -25.22 1.29
CA LYS A 194 -4.29 -24.01 1.86
C LYS A 194 -5.17 -22.76 1.70
N TYR A 195 -5.88 -22.63 0.57
CA TYR A 195 -6.76 -21.48 0.34
C TYR A 195 -7.94 -21.50 1.31
N ARG A 196 -8.59 -22.65 1.47
CA ARG A 196 -9.66 -22.82 2.46
C ARG A 196 -9.21 -22.49 3.87
N HIS A 197 -8.02 -22.96 4.27
CA HIS A 197 -7.46 -22.64 5.57
C HIS A 197 -7.22 -21.13 5.78
N ILE A 198 -6.72 -20.43 4.75
CA ILE A 198 -6.53 -18.97 4.78
C ILE A 198 -7.88 -18.25 5.00
N VAL A 199 -8.91 -18.61 4.23
CA VAL A 199 -10.25 -18.01 4.35
C VAL A 199 -10.87 -18.30 5.72
N GLU A 200 -10.75 -19.54 6.21
CA GLU A 200 -11.21 -19.94 7.54
C GLU A 200 -10.51 -19.15 8.65
N LYS A 201 -9.17 -19.03 8.58
CA LYS A 201 -8.38 -18.28 9.57
C LYS A 201 -8.79 -16.81 9.58
N LEU A 202 -8.86 -16.15 8.42
CA LEU A 202 -9.34 -14.76 8.29
C LEU A 202 -10.73 -14.59 8.90
N THR A 203 -11.68 -15.46 8.54
CA THR A 203 -13.07 -15.38 9.01
C THR A 203 -13.15 -15.58 10.52
N SER A 204 -12.39 -16.53 11.07
CA SER A 204 -12.41 -16.84 12.51
C SER A 204 -11.84 -15.73 13.39
N VAL A 205 -10.80 -15.02 12.90
CA VAL A 205 -10.12 -13.97 13.68
C VAL A 205 -10.77 -12.61 13.47
N LEU A 206 -11.24 -12.31 12.24
CA LEU A 206 -11.71 -10.98 11.87
C LEU A 206 -13.24 -10.87 11.75
N GLY A 207 -13.97 -11.98 11.67
CA GLY A 207 -15.42 -11.99 11.49
C GLY A 207 -16.24 -11.87 12.78
N GLY A 208 -15.56 -11.77 13.93
CA GLY A 208 -16.17 -11.57 15.26
C GLY A 208 -16.63 -10.16 15.54
#